data_AF-A0A075MMU6-F1
#
_entry.id   AF-A0A075MMU6-F1
#
_cell.length_a   1.000
_cell.length_b   1.000
_cell.length_c   1.000
_cell.angle_alpha   90.00
_cell.angle_beta   90.00
_cell.angle_gamma   90.00
#
_symmetry.space_group_name_H-M   'P 1'
#
loop_
_entity.id
_entity.type
_entity.pdbx_description
1 polymer ?
#
loop_
_entity_poly.entity_id
_entity_poly.type
_entity_poly.pdbx_seq_one_letter_code
_entity_poly.pdbx_strand_id
1 'polypeptide(L)' 'MQEQEAAEVTDLRSLGINPKRKKELNDKKELEELADNIKQSMFQDYKTACSRKGRKYEKEAKSTLIASVLF' A
#
# COMPACT_ATOMS: atom_id res chain seq x y z
N MET A 1 24.90 21.84 -3.10
CA MET A 1 23.91 20.76 -3.35
C MET A 1 24.29 19.81 -4.49
N GLN A 2 25.47 19.91 -5.14
CA GLN A 2 25.88 18.98 -6.22
C GLN A 2 26.97 17.98 -5.82
N GLU A 3 27.50 18.06 -4.59
CA GLU A 3 28.70 17.30 -4.20
C GLU A 3 28.39 15.98 -3.47
N GLN A 4 27.18 15.82 -2.91
CA GLN A 4 26.78 14.58 -2.23
C GLN A 4 26.33 13.47 -3.17
N GLU A 5 25.88 13.78 -4.39
CA GLU A 5 25.37 12.78 -5.34
C GLU A 5 26.50 12.00 -6.04
N ALA A 6 27.73 12.54 -6.05
CA ALA A 6 28.89 11.90 -6.67
C ALA A 6 29.47 10.74 -5.83
N ALA A 7 29.40 10.83 -4.50
CA ALA A 7 29.95 9.82 -3.60
C ALA A 7 29.13 8.51 -3.63
N GLU A 8 27.80 8.61 -3.60
CA GLU A 8 26.92 7.43 -3.56
C GLU A 8 27.03 6.58 -4.85
N VAL A 9 27.13 7.24 -6.00
CA VAL A 9 27.28 6.56 -7.30
C VAL A 9 28.65 5.91 -7.45
N THR A 10 29.69 6.50 -6.87
CA THR A 10 31.05 5.97 -6.93
C THR A 10 31.24 4.76 -6.01
N ASP A 11 30.67 4.79 -4.81
CA ASP A 11 30.67 3.66 -3.87
C ASP A 11 30.01 2.42 -4.47
N LEU A 12 28.82 2.57 -5.08
CA LEU A 12 28.11 1.46 -5.71
C LEU A 12 28.88 0.86 -6.90
N ARG A 13 29.56 1.70 -7.68
CA ARG A 13 30.41 1.24 -8.79
C ARG A 13 31.63 0.46 -8.32
N SER A 14 32.21 0.83 -7.17
CA SER A 14 33.33 0.08 -6.59
C SER A 14 32.94 -1.36 -6.19
N LEU A 15 31.67 -1.57 -5.88
CA LEU A 15 31.09 -2.88 -5.58
C LEU A 15 30.66 -3.66 -6.84
N GLY A 16 30.99 -3.17 -8.03
CA GLY A 16 30.61 -3.77 -9.32
C GLY A 16 29.13 -3.58 -9.68
N ILE A 17 28.40 -2.78 -8.91
CA ILE A 17 26.99 -2.46 -9.17
C ILE A 17 26.98 -1.22 -10.07
N ASN A 18 26.40 -1.32 -11.26
CA ASN A 18 26.18 -0.16 -12.12
C ASN A 18 24.79 0.41 -11.83
N PRO A 19 24.64 1.41 -10.94
CA PRO A 19 23.35 2.00 -10.68
C PRO A 19 22.82 2.61 -11.97
N LYS A 20 21.65 2.15 -12.42
CA LYS A 20 20.91 2.83 -13.48
C LYS A 20 20.70 4.26 -13.01
N ARG A 21 20.89 5.27 -13.89
CA ARG A 21 20.43 6.63 -13.61
C ARG A 21 19.01 6.51 -13.06
N LYS A 22 18.67 7.25 -11.99
CA LYS A 22 17.28 7.36 -11.55
C LYS A 22 16.45 7.70 -12.78
N LYS A 23 15.83 6.69 -13.41
CA LYS A 23 14.81 6.92 -14.41
C LYS A 23 13.61 7.25 -13.59
N GLU A 24 13.23 8.50 -13.68
CA GLU A 24 11.88 9.01 -13.47
C GLU A 24 10.98 8.04 -12.70
N LEU A 25 11.19 7.91 -11.38
CA LEU A 25 10.07 7.74 -10.45
C LEU A 25 9.22 9.03 -10.43
N ASN A 26 9.04 9.65 -11.60
CA ASN A 26 8.65 11.03 -11.84
C ASN A 26 7.68 11.12 -13.04
N ASP A 27 7.31 10.00 -13.64
CA ASP A 27 6.23 9.98 -14.62
C ASP A 27 4.93 10.17 -13.83
N LYS A 28 4.51 11.44 -13.66
CA LYS A 28 3.37 11.83 -12.82
C LYS A 28 2.13 10.98 -13.09
N LYS A 29 2.01 10.52 -14.34
CA LYS A 29 0.96 9.62 -14.80
C LYS A 29 1.03 8.25 -14.12
N GLU A 30 2.18 7.61 -14.04
CA GLU A 30 2.33 6.31 -13.37
C GLU A 30 1.99 6.41 -11.87
N LEU A 31 2.38 7.52 -11.24
CA LEU A 31 2.08 7.77 -9.83
C LEU A 31 0.59 8.05 -9.60
N GLU A 32 -0.05 8.79 -10.51
CA GLU A 32 -1.49 9.05 -10.49
C GLU A 32 -2.29 7.76 -10.72
N GLU A 33 -1.89 6.94 -11.69
CA GLU A 33 -2.47 5.62 -11.95
C GLU A 33 -2.33 4.69 -10.74
N LEU A 34 -1.16 4.67 -10.09
CA LEU A 34 -0.96 3.92 -8.86
C LEU A 34 -1.87 4.41 -7.73
N ALA A 35 -1.96 5.72 -7.53
CA ALA A 35 -2.81 6.31 -6.50
C ALA A 35 -4.29 5.97 -6.73
N ASP A 36 -4.74 6.00 -7.98
CA ASP A 36 -6.12 5.66 -8.33
C ASP A 36 -6.42 4.17 -8.17
N ASN A 37 -5.48 3.29 -8.52
CA ASN A 37 -5.60 1.86 -8.26
C ASN A 37 -5.75 1.56 -6.76
N ILE A 38 -4.96 2.23 -5.90
CA ILE A 38 -5.05 2.08 -4.44
C ILE A 38 -6.41 2.58 -3.94
N LYS A 39 -6.85 3.77 -4.35
CA LYS A 39 -8.17 4.32 -3.96
C LYS A 39 -9.30 3.39 -4.35
N GLN A 40 -9.28 2.86 -5.58
CA GLN A 40 -10.31 1.94 -6.06
C GLN A 40 -10.33 0.65 -5.24
N SER A 41 -9.18 0.04 -4.97
CA SER A 41 -9.10 -1.17 -4.14
C SER A 41 -9.68 -0.92 -2.75
N MET A 42 -9.23 0.12 -2.07
CA MET A 42 -9.72 0.47 -0.73
C MET A 42 -11.23 0.75 -0.72
N PHE A 43 -11.75 1.40 -1.75
CA PHE A 43 -13.18 1.66 -1.87
C PHE A 43 -14.00 0.39 -2.10
N GLN A 44 -13.46 -0.59 -2.84
CA GLN A 44 -14.11 -1.90 -3.00
C GLN A 44 -14.14 -2.68 -1.69
N ASP A 45 -13.06 -2.65 -0.93
CA ASP A 45 -12.98 -3.29 0.39
C ASP A 45 -13.99 -2.67 1.36
N TYR A 46 -14.06 -1.34 1.41
CA TYR A 46 -15.04 -0.61 2.21
C TYR A 46 -16.49 -0.98 1.84
N LYS A 47 -16.82 -0.97 0.54
CA LYS A 47 -18.15 -1.39 0.07
C LYS A 47 -18.46 -2.82 0.47
N THR A 48 -17.47 -3.71 0.38
CA THR A 48 -17.63 -5.13 0.74
C THR A 48 -17.91 -5.29 2.22
N ALA A 49 -17.17 -4.60 3.09
CA ALA A 49 -17.38 -4.58 4.53
C ALA A 49 -18.77 -4.06 4.90
N CYS A 50 -19.22 -2.98 4.26
CA CYS A 50 -20.53 -2.38 4.46
C CYS A 50 -21.67 -3.11 3.71
N SER A 51 -21.36 -4.10 2.88
CA SER A 51 -22.38 -4.83 2.11
C SER A 51 -23.14 -5.82 2.99
N ARG A 52 -24.28 -6.31 2.48
CA ARG A 52 -25.02 -7.40 3.12
C ARG A 52 -24.18 -8.68 3.28
N LYS A 53 -23.17 -8.91 2.43
CA LYS A 53 -22.21 -10.01 2.55
C LYS A 53 -21.24 -9.79 3.73
N GLY A 54 -20.74 -8.56 3.91
CA GLY A 54 -19.91 -8.18 5.07
C GLY A 54 -20.68 -8.24 6.39
N ARG A 55 -21.93 -7.77 6.40
CA ARG A 55 -22.83 -7.84 7.57
C ARG A 55 -23.31 -9.25 7.93
N LYS A 56 -23.04 -10.26 7.09
CA LYS A 56 -23.46 -11.65 7.34
C LYS A 56 -22.89 -12.18 8.67
N TYR A 57 -21.70 -11.73 9.04
CA TYR A 57 -21.02 -12.11 10.27
C TYR A 57 -21.31 -11.17 11.46
N GLU A 58 -22.08 -10.09 11.26
CA GLU A 58 -22.36 -9.11 12.32
C GLU A 58 -23.25 -9.69 13.42
N LYS A 59 -24.27 -10.49 13.05
CA LYS A 59 -25.13 -11.17 14.03
C LYS A 59 -24.38 -12.26 14.79
N GLU A 60 -23.52 -13.00 14.13
CA GLU A 60 -22.70 -14.08 14.72
C GLU A 60 -21.63 -13.53 15.67
N ALA A 61 -20.95 -12.45 15.28
CA ALA A 61 -20.00 -11.74 16.14
C ALA A 61 -20.69 -11.15 17.38
N LYS A 62 -21.86 -10.51 17.22
CA LYS A 62 -22.65 -10.01 18.35
C LYS A 62 -23.17 -11.14 19.25
N SER A 63 -23.60 -12.26 18.68
CA SER A 63 -24.05 -13.43 19.44
C SER A 63 -22.91 -14.07 20.24
N THR A 64 -21.70 -14.13 19.69
CA THR A 64 -20.51 -14.67 20.37
C THR A 64 -20.12 -13.80 21.56
N LEU A 65 -20.14 -12.47 21.41
CA LEU A 65 -19.88 -11.54 22.50
C LEU A 65 -20.90 -11.69 23.63
N ILE A 66 -22.20 -11.82 23.30
CA ILE A 66 -23.24 -12.02 24.30
C ILE A 66 -23.07 -13.38 25.00
N ALA A 67 -22.76 -14.45 24.25
CA ALA A 67 -22.49 -15.76 24.84
C ALA A 67 -21.29 -15.73 25.78
N SER A 68 -20.22 -14.99 25.46
CA SER A 68 -19.04 -14.86 26.33
C SER A 68 -19.24 -13.99 27.57
N VAL A 69 -20.29 -13.18 27.63
CA VAL A 69 -20.60 -12.30 28.78
C VAL A 69 -21.64 -12.96 29.72
N LEU A 70 -22.32 -14.02 29.27
CA LEU A 70 -23.34 -14.74 30.02
C LEU A 70 -22.83 -16.01 30.73
N PHE A 71 -21.53 -16.26 30.70
CA PHE A 71 -20.83 -17.29 31.50
C PHE A 71 -19.77 -16.62 32.36
#